data_AF-A0A973QV40-F1
#
_entry.id   AF-A0A973QV40-F1
#
_cell.length_a   1.000
_cell.length_b   1.000
_cell.length_c   1.000
_cell.angle_alpha   90.00
_cell.angle_beta   90.00
_cell.angle_gamma   90.00
#
_symmetry.space_group_name_H-M   'P 1'
#
loop_
_entity.id
_entity.type
_entity.pdbx_description
1 polymer ?
#
loop_
_entity_poly.entity_id
_entity_poly.type
_entity_poly.pdbx_seq_one_letter_code
_entity_poly.pdbx_strand_id
1 'polypeptide(L)'
;MVLRIVLGTVYSAMAAGQLASFGHMPRILSAYGLVTGSAATVLAAALIAGELVCGIWFLARPRSQALAPVWVYTGVSVVWSVLAVQAYARGLAVDNCGCFGIYLTQRLSWFVLLQDAATLLYAALLIRAARRSPAPSHTDREEVSRDVRVP
;
A
#
# COMPACT_ATOMS: atom_id res chain seq x y z
N MET A 1 -11.33 -11.73 -0.74
CA MET A 1 -12.22 -10.55 -0.92
C MET A 1 -12.16 -9.63 0.27
N VAL A 2 -12.51 -10.10 1.48
CA VAL A 2 -12.55 -9.30 2.70
C VAL A 2 -11.27 -8.50 2.92
N LEU A 3 -10.10 -9.15 2.87
CA LEU A 3 -8.81 -8.48 3.05
C LEU A 3 -8.60 -7.28 2.11
N ARG A 4 -8.96 -7.42 0.83
CA ARG A 4 -8.83 -6.32 -0.14
C ARG A 4 -9.78 -5.17 0.19
N ILE A 5 -11.02 -5.46 0.58
CA ILE A 5 -11.97 -4.42 0.99
C ILE A 5 -11.45 -3.69 2.22
N VAL A 6 -11.00 -4.42 3.25
CA VAL A 6 -10.43 -3.84 4.48
C VAL A 6 -9.22 -2.97 4.16
N LEU A 7 -8.25 -3.50 3.41
CA LEU A 7 -7.06 -2.73 3.01
C LEU A 7 -7.43 -1.53 2.14
N GLY A 8 -8.39 -1.71 1.23
CA GLY A 8 -8.92 -0.65 0.38
C GLY A 8 -9.51 0.49 1.20
N THR A 9 -10.37 0.16 2.17
CA THR A 9 -10.97 1.15 3.09
C THR A 9 -9.91 1.86 3.91
N VAL A 10 -8.96 1.12 4.49
CA VAL A 10 -7.88 1.70 5.32
C VAL A 10 -7.02 2.66 4.49
N TYR A 11 -6.52 2.22 3.33
CA TYR A 11 -5.66 3.04 2.49
C TYR A 11 -6.38 4.25 1.88
N SER A 12 -7.66 4.11 1.53
CA SER A 12 -8.47 5.25 1.11
C SER A 12 -8.70 6.25 2.25
N ALA A 13 -8.91 5.79 3.48
CA ALA A 13 -9.03 6.66 4.64
C ALA A 13 -7.71 7.36 4.99
N MET A 14 -6.57 6.65 4.89
CA MET A 14 -5.22 7.22 5.01
C MET A 14 -5.01 8.34 3.99
N ALA A 15 -5.21 8.03 2.70
CA ALA A 15 -5.06 9.00 1.62
C ALA A 15 -5.97 10.22 1.80
N ALA A 16 -7.23 10.03 2.24
CA ALA A 16 -8.14 11.13 2.50
C ALA A 16 -7.64 12.05 3.63
N GLY A 17 -7.19 11.47 4.75
CA GLY A 17 -6.64 12.24 5.87
C GLY A 17 -5.35 12.97 5.51
N GLN A 18 -4.46 12.32 4.77
CA GLN A 18 -3.22 12.92 4.29
C GLN A 18 -3.46 14.03 3.26
N LEU A 19 -4.41 13.85 2.34
CA LEU A 19 -4.78 14.86 1.34
C LEU A 19 -5.42 16.09 1.99
N ALA A 20 -6.34 15.88 2.93
CA ALA A 20 -6.96 16.97 3.70
C ALA A 20 -5.95 17.76 4.55
N SER A 21 -4.82 17.14 4.91
CA SER A 21 -3.76 17.77 5.68
C SER A 21 -2.44 17.91 4.91
N PHE A 22 -2.51 17.97 3.58
CA PHE A 22 -1.33 17.93 2.70
C PHE A 22 -0.26 18.97 3.08
N GLY A 23 -0.66 20.19 3.46
CA GLY A 23 0.27 21.24 3.88
C GLY A 23 1.15 20.89 5.09
N HIS A 24 0.74 19.92 5.92
CA HIS A 24 1.48 19.46 7.09
C HIS A 24 2.35 18.22 6.81
N MET A 25 2.05 17.47 5.74
CA MET A 25 2.74 16.21 5.42
C MET A 25 4.25 16.34 5.23
N PRO A 26 4.79 17.38 4.55
CA PRO A 26 6.23 17.53 4.41
C PRO A 26 6.94 17.67 5.76
N ARG A 27 6.32 18.36 6.73
CA ARG A 27 6.87 18.50 8.09
C ARG A 27 6.83 17.17 8.83
N ILE A 28 5.73 16.41 8.72
CA ILE A 28 5.59 15.08 9.30
C ILE A 28 6.67 14.14 8.74
N LEU A 29 6.83 14.08 7.41
CA LEU A 29 7.84 13.25 6.77
C LEU A 29 9.28 13.70 7.10
N SER A 30 9.50 15.01 7.28
CA SER A 30 10.80 15.52 7.71
C SER A 30 11.17 15.10 9.14
N ALA A 31 10.20 14.82 10.01
CA ALA A 31 10.45 14.31 11.36
C ALA A 31 11.13 12.93 11.37
N TYR A 32 10.98 12.16 10.28
CA TYR A 32 11.69 10.89 10.11
C TYR A 32 13.19 11.09 9.80
N GLY A 33 13.64 12.30 9.48
CA GLY A 33 15.06 12.62 9.34
C GLY A 33 15.76 11.96 8.14
N LEU A 34 15.01 11.62 7.08
CA LEU A 34 15.55 11.10 5.81
C LEU A 34 15.36 12.05 4.63
N VAL A 35 14.25 12.78 4.60
CA VAL A 35 13.91 13.73 3.53
C VAL A 35 13.49 15.05 4.15
N THR A 36 13.82 16.16 3.49
CA THR A 36 13.44 17.51 3.96
C THR A 36 13.06 18.39 2.77
N GLY A 37 12.32 19.46 3.04
CA GLY A 37 11.98 20.46 2.02
C GLY A 37 11.18 19.87 0.85
N SER A 38 11.57 20.18 -0.39
CA SER A 38 10.88 19.74 -1.61
C SER A 38 10.83 18.21 -1.76
N ALA A 39 11.88 17.49 -1.33
CA ALA A 39 11.91 16.03 -1.37
C ALA A 39 10.83 15.41 -0.48
N ALA A 40 10.56 16.01 0.70
CA ALA A 40 9.49 15.58 1.58
C ALA A 40 8.11 15.84 0.96
N THR A 41 7.94 16.95 0.22
CA THR A 41 6.69 17.23 -0.51
C THR A 41 6.43 16.24 -1.64
N VAL A 42 7.46 15.92 -2.43
CA VAL A 42 7.35 14.91 -3.49
C VAL A 42 7.03 13.55 -2.90
N LEU A 43 7.68 13.17 -1.79
CA LEU A 43 7.40 11.91 -1.10
C LEU A 43 5.96 11.88 -0.55
N ALA A 44 5.48 12.96 0.05
CA ALA A 44 4.10 13.07 0.51
C ALA A 44 3.11 12.86 -0.64
N ALA A 45 3.30 13.55 -1.76
CA ALA A 45 2.44 13.41 -2.93
C ALA A 45 2.46 11.98 -3.48
N ALA A 46 3.64 11.35 -3.55
CA ALA A 46 3.79 9.98 -4.04
C ALA A 46 3.10 8.95 -3.12
N LEU A 47 3.24 9.08 -1.79
CA LEU A 47 2.57 8.23 -0.82
C LEU A 47 1.05 8.35 -0.93
N ILE A 48 0.52 9.58 -0.90
CA ILE A 48 -0.92 9.85 -1.01
C ILE A 48 -1.48 9.29 -2.32
N ALA A 49 -0.80 9.53 -3.44
CA ALA A 49 -1.23 9.02 -4.74
C ALA A 49 -1.22 7.49 -4.77
N GLY A 50 -0.16 6.87 -4.26
CA GLY A 50 -0.06 5.41 -4.15
C GLY A 50 -1.18 4.82 -3.30
N GLU A 51 -1.43 5.41 -2.13
CA GLU A 51 -2.49 4.98 -1.22
C GLU A 51 -3.88 5.10 -1.83
N LEU A 52 -4.14 6.23 -2.50
CA LEU A 52 -5.41 6.49 -3.16
C LEU A 52 -5.63 5.50 -4.32
N VAL A 53 -4.61 5.28 -5.15
CA VAL A 53 -4.69 4.36 -6.30
C VAL A 53 -4.95 2.93 -5.83
N CYS A 54 -4.15 2.39 -4.90
CA CYS A 54 -4.38 1.03 -4.46
C CYS A 54 -5.66 0.89 -3.62
N GLY A 55 -6.00 1.90 -2.82
CA GLY A 55 -7.21 1.95 -2.01
C GLY A 55 -8.48 1.87 -2.88
N ILE A 56 -8.61 2.79 -3.83
CA ILE A 56 -9.73 2.82 -4.78
C ILE A 56 -9.77 1.54 -5.61
N TRP A 57 -8.63 1.03 -6.08
CA TRP A 57 -8.62 -0.18 -6.90
C TRP A 57 -9.14 -1.39 -6.12
N PHE A 58 -8.71 -1.57 -4.87
CA PHE A 58 -9.19 -2.66 -4.03
C PHE A 58 -10.68 -2.56 -3.70
N LEU A 59 -11.22 -1.33 -3.58
CA LEU A 59 -12.65 -1.11 -3.34
C LEU A 59 -13.50 -1.26 -4.61
N ALA A 60 -13.06 -0.71 -5.74
CA ALA A 60 -13.80 -0.74 -6.99
C ALA A 60 -13.75 -2.11 -7.68
N ARG A 61 -12.61 -2.82 -7.56
CA ARG A 61 -12.40 -4.13 -8.20
C ARG A 61 -11.79 -5.16 -7.23
N PRO A 62 -12.45 -5.49 -6.11
CA PRO A 62 -11.92 -6.42 -5.11
C PRO A 62 -11.67 -7.82 -5.69
N ARG A 63 -12.42 -8.19 -6.74
CA ARG A 63 -12.29 -9.47 -7.45
C ARG A 63 -11.17 -9.54 -8.48
N SER A 64 -10.55 -8.40 -8.84
CA SER A 64 -9.53 -8.37 -9.88
C SER A 64 -8.30 -9.21 -9.48
N GLN A 65 -7.75 -9.99 -10.41
CA GLN A 65 -6.47 -10.68 -10.22
C GLN A 65 -5.27 -9.83 -10.67
N ALA A 66 -5.48 -8.56 -10.99
CA ALA A 66 -4.39 -7.66 -11.37
C ALA A 66 -3.34 -7.55 -10.25
N LEU A 67 -2.08 -7.76 -10.61
CA LEU A 67 -0.94 -7.59 -9.70
C LEU A 67 -0.55 -6.13 -9.49
N ALA A 68 -0.88 -5.23 -10.42
CA ALA A 68 -0.56 -3.81 -10.35
C ALA A 68 -0.95 -3.14 -9.01
N PRO A 69 -2.21 -3.20 -8.53
CA PRO A 69 -2.58 -2.58 -7.26
C PRO A 69 -1.88 -3.23 -6.05
N VAL A 70 -1.54 -4.52 -6.14
CA VAL A 70 -0.80 -5.23 -5.09
C VAL A 70 0.64 -4.71 -5.02
N TRP A 71 1.28 -4.45 -6.16
CA TRP A 71 2.62 -3.86 -6.20
C TRP A 71 2.64 -2.42 -5.68
N VAL A 72 1.65 -1.60 -6.03
CA VAL A 72 1.52 -0.23 -5.50
C VAL A 72 1.36 -0.27 -3.98
N TYR A 73 0.42 -1.08 -3.47
CA TYR A 73 0.23 -1.31 -2.04
C TYR A 73 1.52 -1.76 -1.33
N THR A 74 2.25 -2.70 -1.94
CA THR A 74 3.51 -3.22 -1.40
C THR A 74 4.56 -2.12 -1.33
N GLY A 75 4.72 -1.33 -2.40
CA GLY A 75 5.67 -0.23 -2.44
C GLY A 75 5.40 0.81 -1.36
N VAL A 76 4.14 1.23 -1.21
CA VAL A 76 3.73 2.17 -0.15
C VAL A 76 3.99 1.58 1.25
N SER A 77 3.60 0.32 1.49
CA SER A 77 3.84 -0.36 2.76
C SER A 77 5.32 -0.41 3.11
N VAL A 78 6.17 -0.72 2.12
CA VAL A 78 7.63 -0.77 2.28
C VAL A 78 8.18 0.62 2.63
N VAL A 79 7.75 1.68 1.94
CA VAL A 79 8.24 3.03 2.24
C VAL A 79 7.88 3.44 3.66
N TRP A 80 6.63 3.26 4.08
CA TRP A 80 6.21 3.54 5.46
C TRP A 80 7.00 2.73 6.48
N SER A 81 7.15 1.44 6.24
CA SER A 81 7.92 0.54 7.12
C SER A 81 9.38 0.97 7.22
N VAL A 82 10.02 1.35 6.10
CA VAL A 82 11.42 1.81 6.09
C VAL A 82 11.55 3.10 6.89
N LEU A 83 10.65 4.07 6.67
CA LEU A 83 10.62 5.32 7.44
C LEU A 83 10.49 5.05 8.95
N ALA A 84 9.55 4.19 9.34
CA ALA A 84 9.28 3.88 10.74
C ALA A 84 10.43 3.11 11.40
N VAL A 85 10.91 2.02 10.77
CA VAL A 85 11.99 1.18 11.31
C VAL A 85 13.28 1.98 11.48
N GLN A 86 13.68 2.78 10.49
CA GLN A 86 14.92 3.57 10.62
C GLN A 86 14.79 4.65 11.69
N ALA A 87 13.64 5.31 11.81
CA ALA A 87 13.45 6.35 12.82
C ALA A 87 13.46 5.74 14.23
N TYR A 88 12.81 4.59 14.39
CA TYR A 88 12.80 3.84 15.64
C TYR A 88 14.20 3.34 16.02
N ALA A 89 14.94 2.77 15.07
CA ALA A 89 16.31 2.30 15.29
C ALA A 89 17.28 3.44 15.67
N ARG A 90 17.01 4.67 15.20
CA ARG A 90 17.76 5.88 15.55
C ARG A 90 17.27 6.56 16.83
N GLY A 91 16.21 6.05 17.46
CA GLY A 91 15.61 6.67 18.66
C GLY A 91 14.95 8.02 18.40
N LEU A 92 14.50 8.30 17.18
CA LEU A 92 13.82 9.55 16.86
C LEU A 92 12.43 9.60 17.49
N ALA A 93 12.13 10.70 18.19
CA ALA A 93 10.80 10.97 18.70
C ALA A 93 9.91 11.52 17.58
N VAL A 94 9.22 10.62 16.88
CA VAL A 94 8.23 10.97 15.86
C VAL A 94 6.85 10.95 16.51
N ASP A 95 6.30 12.12 16.80
CA ASP A 95 5.01 12.25 17.50
C ASP A 95 3.79 11.97 16.61
N ASN A 96 3.97 12.06 15.29
CA ASN A 96 2.95 11.71 14.32
C ASN A 96 3.53 10.82 13.21
N CYS A 97 3.09 9.57 13.16
CA CYS A 97 3.47 8.63 12.11
C CYS A 97 2.99 9.08 10.72
N GLY A 98 1.95 9.91 10.64
CA GLY A 98 1.48 10.50 9.37
C GLY A 98 0.51 9.64 8.56
N CYS A 99 0.22 8.40 8.99
CA CYS A 99 -0.65 7.48 8.26
C CYS A 99 -2.01 8.08 7.88
N PHE A 100 -2.64 8.85 8.77
CA PHE A 100 -3.92 9.55 8.53
C PHE A 100 -3.76 11.08 8.54
N GLY A 101 -2.57 11.58 8.25
CA GLY A 101 -2.27 13.01 8.34
C GLY A 101 -2.29 13.53 9.78
N ILE A 102 -2.93 14.67 10.02
CA ILE A 102 -3.04 15.27 11.37
C ILE A 102 -4.27 14.79 12.17
N TYR A 103 -5.18 14.03 11.56
CA TYR A 103 -6.47 13.69 12.16
C TYR A 103 -6.42 12.45 13.06
N LEU A 104 -5.52 11.52 12.78
CA LEU A 104 -5.29 10.34 13.61
C LEU A 104 -3.80 10.23 13.94
N THR A 105 -3.35 11.14 14.81
CA THR A 105 -1.95 11.17 15.25
C THR A 105 -1.64 9.95 16.09
N GLN A 106 -0.61 9.21 15.69
CA GLN A 106 -0.03 8.15 16.48
C GLN A 106 1.44 8.46 16.67
N ARG A 107 1.94 8.28 17.88
CA ARG A 107 3.38 8.36 18.16
C ARG A 107 4.04 7.09 17.66
N LEU A 108 5.22 7.24 17.04
CA LEU A 108 6.04 6.11 16.62
C LEU A 108 6.40 5.28 17.85
N SER A 109 5.97 4.03 17.81
CA SER A 109 6.10 3.08 18.90
C SER A 109 6.21 1.67 18.31
N TRP A 110 6.57 0.71 19.16
CA TRP A 110 6.58 -0.70 18.77
C TRP A 110 5.25 -1.18 18.17
N PHE A 111 4.13 -0.61 18.64
CA PHE A 111 2.80 -0.93 18.12
C PHE A 111 2.66 -0.55 16.64
N VAL A 112 3.19 0.60 16.22
CA VAL A 112 3.17 1.04 14.81
C VAL A 112 4.02 0.13 13.96
N LEU A 113 5.20 -0.29 14.45
CA LEU A 113 6.04 -1.25 13.73
C LEU A 113 5.35 -2.60 13.53
N LEU A 114 4.55 -3.04 14.49
CA LEU A 114 3.74 -4.25 14.36
C LEU A 114 2.63 -4.09 13.32
N GLN A 115 1.99 -2.90 13.25
CA GLN A 115 1.01 -2.58 12.20
C GLN A 115 1.67 -2.61 10.81
N ASP A 116 2.84 -2.01 10.67
CA ASP A 116 3.62 -2.02 9.43
C ASP A 116 4.01 -3.45 9.03
N ALA A 117 4.50 -4.26 9.97
CA ALA A 117 4.80 -5.67 9.74
C ALA A 117 3.56 -6.46 9.28
N ALA A 118 2.39 -6.17 9.84
CA ALA A 118 1.14 -6.78 9.39
C ALA A 118 0.78 -6.39 7.96
N THR A 119 0.96 -5.13 7.57
CA THR A 119 0.72 -4.70 6.18
C THR A 119 1.67 -5.38 5.19
N LEU A 120 2.96 -5.50 5.53
CA LEU A 120 3.94 -6.23 4.72
C LEU A 120 3.60 -7.73 4.62
N LEU A 121 3.13 -8.35 5.72
CA LEU A 121 2.66 -9.73 5.68
C LEU A 121 1.47 -9.89 4.72
N TYR A 122 0.50 -8.97 4.77
CA TYR A 122 -0.63 -9.00 3.83
C TYR A 122 -0.17 -8.79 2.37
N ALA A 123 0.82 -7.94 2.13
CA ALA A 123 1.42 -7.77 0.81
C ALA A 123 2.01 -9.10 0.30
N ALA A 124 2.80 -9.78 1.13
CA ALA A 124 3.39 -11.08 0.79
C ALA A 124 2.31 -12.14 0.51
N LEU A 125 1.23 -12.17 1.30
CA LEU A 125 0.10 -13.08 1.09
C LEU A 125 -0.64 -12.79 -0.23
N LEU A 126 -0.87 -11.51 -0.55
CA LEU A 126 -1.53 -11.12 -1.80
C LEU A 126 -0.67 -11.47 -3.03
N ILE A 127 0.64 -11.23 -2.97
CA ILE A 127 1.58 -11.62 -4.04
C ILE A 127 1.61 -13.14 -4.19
N ARG A 128 1.71 -13.88 -3.08
CA ARG A 128 1.71 -15.35 -3.10
C ARG A 128 0.41 -15.92 -3.68
N ALA A 129 -0.73 -15.35 -3.29
CA ALA A 129 -2.03 -15.77 -3.82
C ALA A 129 -2.15 -15.52 -5.32
N ALA A 130 -1.73 -14.35 -5.79
CA ALA A 130 -1.79 -14.01 -7.21
C ALA A 130 -0.82 -14.84 -8.08
N ARG A 131 0.34 -15.23 -7.55
CA ARG A 131 1.28 -16.14 -8.24
C ARG A 131 0.78 -17.60 -8.29
N ARG A 132 -0.10 -17.99 -7.38
CA ARG A 132 -0.66 -19.34 -7.30
C ARG A 132 -1.88 -19.54 -8.19
N SER A 133 -2.52 -18.47 -8.67
CA SER A 133 -3.52 -18.56 -9.73
C SER A 133 -2.78 -18.71 -11.05
N PRO A 134 -2.79 -19.90 -11.70
CA PRO A 134 -2.23 -20.03 -13.04
C PRO A 134 -3.06 -19.14 -13.97
N ALA A 135 -2.40 -18.44 -14.89
CA ALA A 135 -3.08 -17.97 -16.09
C ALA A 135 -3.64 -19.21 -16.82
N PRO A 136 -4.86 -19.18 -17.39
CA PRO A 136 -5.29 -20.23 -18.30
C PRO A 136 -4.21 -20.41 -19.35
N SER A 137 -3.67 -21.61 -19.47
CA SER A 137 -2.60 -21.89 -20.40
C SER A 137 -3.13 -21.67 -21.83
N HIS A 138 -2.32 -21.10 -22.73
CA HIS A 138 -2.72 -20.96 -24.13
C HIS A 138 -3.03 -22.31 -24.79
N THR A 139 -2.56 -23.40 -24.16
CA THR A 139 -2.79 -24.80 -24.51
C THR A 139 -4.26 -25.21 -24.35
N ASP A 140 -4.96 -24.74 -23.32
CA ASP A 140 -6.41 -25.02 -23.13
C ASP A 140 -7.27 -24.39 -24.26
N ARG A 141 -6.77 -23.33 -24.91
CA ARG A 141 -7.48 -22.66 -26.01
C ARG A 141 -7.33 -23.40 -27.35
N GLU A 142 -6.21 -24.09 -27.56
CA GLU A 142 -5.99 -24.91 -28.76
C GLU A 142 -6.73 -26.25 -28.71
N GLU A 143 -6.86 -26.87 -27.53
CA GLU A 143 -7.67 -28.11 -27.38
C GLU A 143 -9.16 -27.86 -27.63
N VAL A 144 -9.74 -26.80 -27.06
CA VAL A 144 -11.14 -26.42 -27.33
C VAL A 144 -11.36 -26.06 -28.81
N SER A 145 -10.36 -25.46 -29.47
CA SER A 145 -10.46 -25.16 -30.90
C SER A 145 -10.30 -26.40 -31.80
N ARG A 146 -9.72 -27.50 -31.32
CA ARG A 146 -9.60 -28.76 -32.06
C ARG A 146 -10.85 -29.62 -31.95
N ASP A 147 -11.51 -29.61 -30.79
CA ASP A 147 -12.77 -30.34 -30.57
C ASP A 147 -13.98 -29.71 -31.28
N VAL A 148 -13.90 -28.44 -31.69
CA VAL A 148 -14.93 -27.75 -32.49
C VAL A 148 -14.75 -27.97 -34.00
N ARG A 149 -13.82 -28.84 -34.43
CA ARG A 149 -13.73 -29.26 -35.83
C ARG A 149 -14.73 -30.40 -36.10
N VAL A 150 -15.99 -30.02 -36.26
CA VAL A 150 -17.11 -30.90 -36.69
C VAL A 150 -16.83 -31.43 -38.11
N PRO A 151 -17.14 -32.71 -38.41
CA PRO A 151 -16.81 -33.40 -39.67
C PRO A 151 -17.52 -32.87 -40.92
#